data_AF-A0AAE2BPV7-F1
#
_entry.id   AF-A0AAE2BPV7-F1
#
_cell.length_a   1.000
_cell.length_b   1.000
_cell.length_c   1.000
_cell.angle_alpha   90.00
_cell.angle_beta   90.00
_cell.angle_gamma   90.00
#
_symmetry.space_group_name_H-M   'P 1'
#
loop_
_entity.id
_entity.type
_entity.pdbx_description
1 polymer ?
#
loop_
_entity_poly.entity_id
_entity_poly.type
_entity_poly.pdbx_seq_one_letter_code
_entity_poly.pdbx_strand_id
1 'polypeptide(L)'
;MAATNLPRPLLLLLLHLSLVLQVSGIGINYGTMGNNLPQPKRVAQLLQSTLINKVKIYDTNPEILEAFANTGVDLIVAVENSQVANITSNSPSAAEKWFTSRIAPFIPATSIVTIAVGNEYLSADGDKLDHNALVRAMQNLHAVLVAHGLDRKIKVTTPHSMALLASSFPPSASTFAAMLVPTMTAIVGFLADTGAPFMINAYPYFAYRDNPKTISLDYALLGNSTKVPDPKGYTYNNMLDAQIDAVRSAINSLGFGNRSIKIVVSESGWPSKGDAGDTVATPENARTYNTRLIERAQSNKGTPMKPKENIEIFVFSLFNENKKQGGTSERNFGIFNADGSKVYDVDLSCQFCSNSGEKLGFGEKALTNRGPSVWCVAKPHADEKMHGRNYWNCDFKGTGLVTFSDPSYGQCRYAQQ
;
A
#
# COMPACT_ATOMS: atom_id res chain seq x y z
N MET A 1 -31.71 35.07 -17.64
CA MET A 1 -30.40 34.40 -17.82
C MET A 1 -29.31 35.35 -17.37
N ALA A 2 -28.88 35.27 -16.11
CA ALA A 2 -27.77 36.08 -15.60
C ALA A 2 -26.55 35.17 -15.49
N ALA A 3 -25.60 35.32 -16.42
CA ALA A 3 -24.30 34.71 -16.33
C ALA A 3 -23.50 35.45 -15.25
N THR A 4 -23.28 34.80 -14.11
CA THR A 4 -22.43 35.32 -13.04
C THR A 4 -20.97 35.19 -13.48
N ASN A 5 -20.37 36.31 -13.92
CA ASN A 5 -18.94 36.38 -14.20
C ASN A 5 -18.16 36.26 -12.90
N LEU A 6 -17.57 35.08 -12.67
CA LEU A 6 -16.64 34.87 -11.57
C LEU A 6 -15.42 35.79 -11.74
N PRO A 7 -14.97 36.51 -10.68
CA PRO A 7 -13.83 37.42 -10.79
C PRO A 7 -12.54 36.66 -11.12
N ARG A 8 -11.77 37.15 -12.10
CA ARG A 8 -10.47 36.62 -12.56
C ARG A 8 -9.50 36.13 -11.45
N PRO A 9 -9.34 36.81 -10.29
CA PRO A 9 -8.49 36.30 -9.21
C PRO A 9 -9.02 35.02 -8.55
N LEU A 10 -10.34 34.80 -8.53
CA LEU A 10 -10.95 33.58 -7.99
C LEU A 10 -10.74 32.38 -8.92
N LEU A 11 -10.76 32.62 -10.24
CA LEU A 11 -10.43 31.61 -11.25
C LEU A 11 -8.94 31.21 -11.18
N LEU A 12 -8.05 32.16 -10.92
CA LEU A 12 -6.62 31.90 -10.70
C LEU A 12 -6.37 31.14 -9.40
N LEU A 13 -7.08 31.47 -8.31
CA LEU A 13 -7.00 30.74 -7.04
C LEU A 13 -7.52 29.30 -7.17
N LEU A 14 -8.59 29.07 -7.93
CA LEU A 14 -9.11 27.74 -8.29
C LEU A 14 -8.13 26.96 -9.19
N LEU A 15 -7.41 27.65 -10.10
CA LEU A 15 -6.33 27.03 -10.90
C LEU A 15 -5.08 26.69 -10.06
N HIS A 16 -4.77 27.48 -9.02
CA HIS A 16 -3.65 27.20 -8.11
C HIS A 16 -4.01 26.09 -7.10
N LEU A 17 -5.28 25.98 -6.69
CA LEU A 17 -5.75 24.86 -5.87
C LEU A 17 -5.88 23.53 -6.64
N SER A 18 -5.88 23.56 -7.97
CA SER A 18 -5.91 22.37 -8.84
C SER A 18 -4.53 21.90 -9.29
N LEU A 19 -3.47 22.60 -8.88
CA LEU A 19 -2.07 22.13 -8.95
C LEU A 19 -1.63 21.52 -7.61
N VAL A 20 -2.52 20.79 -6.94
CA VAL A 20 -2.02 19.72 -6.07
C VAL A 20 -1.50 18.67 -7.04
N LEU A 21 -0.18 18.65 -7.26
CA LEU A 21 0.48 17.46 -7.79
C LEU A 21 -0.10 16.29 -7.03
N GLN A 22 -0.88 15.44 -7.69
CA GLN A 22 -1.26 14.15 -7.13
C GLN A 22 0.03 13.34 -7.03
N VAL A 23 0.76 13.54 -5.92
CA VAL A 23 1.85 12.68 -5.53
C VAL A 23 1.18 11.35 -5.22
N SER A 24 1.33 10.41 -6.14
CA SER A 24 0.88 9.05 -5.95
C SER A 24 1.67 8.46 -4.80
N GLY A 25 0.94 8.01 -3.79
CA GLY A 25 1.53 7.42 -2.62
C GLY A 25 2.37 6.19 -2.97
N ILE A 26 3.55 6.09 -2.36
CA ILE A 26 4.37 4.89 -2.45
C ILE A 26 4.13 4.06 -1.21
N GLY A 27 3.77 2.81 -1.43
CA GLY A 27 3.63 1.82 -0.39
C GLY A 27 4.96 1.12 -0.10
N ILE A 28 5.12 0.63 1.12
CA ILE A 28 6.18 -0.33 1.45
C ILE A 28 5.63 -1.46 2.31
N ASN A 29 6.15 -2.66 2.10
CA ASN A 29 5.83 -3.81 2.93
C ASN A 29 6.72 -3.80 4.18
N TYR A 30 6.11 -3.72 5.36
CA TYR A 30 6.80 -3.87 6.64
C TYR A 30 6.62 -5.30 7.14
N GLY A 31 7.50 -6.18 6.67
CA GLY A 31 7.60 -7.57 7.12
C GLY A 31 8.29 -7.67 8.47
N THR A 32 7.83 -8.61 9.29
CA THR A 32 8.27 -8.82 10.68
C THR A 32 8.82 -10.22 10.93
N MET A 33 9.11 -10.99 9.88
CA MET A 33 9.70 -12.33 9.98
C MET A 33 11.21 -12.25 10.25
N GLY A 34 11.59 -11.60 11.35
CA GLY A 34 12.96 -11.49 11.82
C GLY A 34 13.03 -11.32 13.35
N ASN A 35 14.14 -11.71 13.95
CA ASN A 35 14.34 -11.61 15.41
C ASN A 35 15.32 -10.49 15.83
N ASN A 36 15.69 -9.63 14.87
CA ASN A 36 16.69 -8.58 15.02
C ASN A 36 16.24 -7.25 14.42
N LEU A 37 14.93 -7.08 14.16
CA LEU A 37 14.36 -5.91 13.51
C LEU A 37 14.23 -4.72 14.49
N PRO A 38 14.24 -3.46 14.01
CA PRO A 38 14.03 -2.30 14.85
C PRO A 38 12.63 -2.27 15.47
N GLN A 39 12.50 -1.60 16.63
CA GLN A 39 11.21 -1.42 17.29
C GLN A 39 10.21 -0.67 16.38
N PRO A 40 8.91 -1.04 16.37
CA PRO A 40 7.91 -0.43 15.50
C PRO A 40 7.84 1.10 15.60
N LYS A 41 8.03 1.67 16.80
CA LYS A 41 8.05 3.12 17.00
C LYS A 41 9.18 3.81 16.23
N ARG A 42 10.36 3.19 16.16
CA ARG A 42 11.50 3.73 15.39
C ARG A 42 11.23 3.64 13.90
N VAL A 43 10.57 2.56 13.46
CA VAL A 43 10.14 2.38 12.07
C VAL A 43 9.14 3.45 11.65
N ALA A 44 8.10 3.67 12.46
CA ALA A 44 7.07 4.68 12.22
C ALA A 44 7.68 6.10 12.12
N GLN A 45 8.60 6.44 13.04
CA GLN A 45 9.33 7.72 13.01
C GLN A 45 10.17 7.89 11.74
N LEU A 46 10.86 6.84 11.29
CA LEU A 46 11.62 6.91 10.05
C LEU A 46 10.68 7.19 8.88
N LEU A 47 9.65 6.36 8.71
CA LEU A 47 8.78 6.41 7.54
C LEU A 47 8.01 7.73 7.43
N GLN A 48 7.64 8.35 8.55
CA GLN A 48 7.01 9.67 8.59
C GLN A 48 7.85 10.77 7.93
N SER A 49 9.17 10.61 7.88
CA SER A 49 10.10 11.57 7.25
C SER A 49 10.39 11.28 5.77
N THR A 50 9.70 10.30 5.18
CA THR A 50 9.96 9.81 3.82
C THR A 50 8.78 10.07 2.88
N LEU A 51 8.98 9.77 1.60
CA LEU A 51 7.91 9.80 0.60
C LEU A 51 6.93 8.61 0.74
N ILE A 52 7.22 7.63 1.61
CA ILE A 52 6.33 6.51 1.90
C ILE A 52 5.16 7.01 2.73
N ASN A 53 3.96 6.86 2.20
CA ASN A 53 2.73 7.26 2.89
C ASN A 53 1.78 6.08 3.12
N LYS A 54 2.14 4.87 2.67
CA LYS A 54 1.41 3.64 2.94
C LYS A 54 2.32 2.52 3.40
N VAL A 55 1.87 1.75 4.40
CA VAL A 55 2.59 0.58 4.90
C VAL A 55 1.65 -0.62 4.91
N LYS A 56 2.04 -1.69 4.24
CA LYS A 56 1.37 -3.00 4.33
C LYS A 56 2.08 -3.85 5.37
N ILE A 57 1.32 -4.31 6.38
CA ILE A 57 1.74 -5.34 7.33
C ILE A 57 0.96 -6.63 7.08
N TYR A 58 1.48 -7.74 7.61
CA TYR A 58 1.00 -9.10 7.31
C TYR A 58 0.12 -9.71 8.41
N ASP A 59 -0.23 -8.90 9.40
CA ASP A 59 -1.07 -9.26 10.55
C ASP A 59 -1.80 -8.00 11.07
N THR A 60 -2.25 -8.06 12.32
CA THR A 60 -2.76 -6.92 13.10
C THR A 60 -1.94 -6.74 14.39
N ASN A 61 -0.61 -6.68 14.29
CA ASN A 61 0.27 -6.55 15.45
C ASN A 61 -0.02 -5.23 16.22
N PRO A 62 -0.47 -5.30 17.49
CA PRO A 62 -0.89 -4.12 18.25
C PRO A 62 0.25 -3.12 18.47
N GLU A 63 1.50 -3.57 18.65
CA GLU A 63 2.65 -2.68 18.84
C GLU A 63 2.94 -1.84 17.60
N ILE A 64 2.72 -2.42 16.41
CA ILE A 64 2.83 -1.69 15.14
C ILE A 64 1.66 -0.72 15.00
N LEU A 65 0.43 -1.18 15.22
CA LEU A 65 -0.74 -0.32 15.10
C LEU A 65 -0.66 0.90 16.03
N GLU A 66 -0.19 0.73 17.26
CA GLU A 66 0.05 1.81 18.21
C GLU A 66 1.20 2.73 17.78
N ALA A 67 2.31 2.16 17.28
CA ALA A 67 3.46 2.94 16.82
C ALA A 67 3.12 3.89 15.66
N PHE A 68 2.16 3.52 14.82
CA PHE A 68 1.71 4.33 13.69
C PHE A 68 0.57 5.30 14.02
N ALA A 69 0.10 5.34 15.27
CA ALA A 69 -0.94 6.28 15.70
C ALA A 69 -0.49 7.75 15.48
N ASN A 70 -1.36 8.53 14.85
CA ASN A 70 -1.17 9.95 14.53
C ASN A 70 0.06 10.27 13.65
N THR A 71 0.59 9.27 12.93
CA THR A 71 1.73 9.48 12.02
C THR A 71 1.32 10.09 10.67
N GLY A 72 0.05 9.91 10.27
CA GLY A 72 -0.45 10.26 8.94
C GLY A 72 -0.10 9.25 7.85
N VAL A 73 0.58 8.15 8.19
CA VAL A 73 0.86 7.03 7.28
C VAL A 73 -0.32 6.06 7.30
N ASP A 74 -0.84 5.72 6.12
CA ASP A 74 -1.93 4.77 5.97
C ASP A 74 -1.43 3.33 6.14
N LEU A 75 -2.19 2.51 6.87
CA LEU A 75 -1.93 1.10 7.09
C LEU A 75 -2.88 0.21 6.31
N ILE A 76 -2.27 -0.80 5.68
CA ILE A 76 -2.93 -1.96 5.11
C ILE A 76 -2.59 -3.11 6.06
N VAL A 77 -3.61 -3.61 6.76
CA VAL A 77 -3.47 -4.70 7.73
C VAL A 77 -3.97 -6.01 7.13
N ALA A 78 -3.57 -7.15 7.67
CA ALA A 78 -3.97 -8.43 7.10
C ALA A 78 -4.66 -9.36 8.10
N VAL A 79 -5.61 -10.15 7.58
CA VAL A 79 -6.05 -11.38 8.22
C VAL A 79 -5.09 -12.48 7.76
N GLU A 80 -4.41 -13.13 8.70
CA GLU A 80 -3.48 -14.21 8.38
C GLU A 80 -4.22 -15.39 7.72
N ASN A 81 -3.57 -16.10 6.79
CA ASN A 81 -4.21 -17.24 6.07
C ASN A 81 -4.85 -18.26 7.03
N SER A 82 -4.21 -18.53 8.16
CA SER A 82 -4.71 -19.47 9.19
C SER A 82 -5.96 -18.99 9.92
N GLN A 83 -6.27 -17.69 9.89
CA GLN A 83 -7.41 -17.08 10.55
C GLN A 83 -8.62 -16.90 9.61
N VAL A 84 -8.44 -16.99 8.30
CA VAL A 84 -9.52 -16.74 7.32
C VAL A 84 -10.76 -17.60 7.59
N ALA A 85 -10.59 -18.90 7.87
CA ALA A 85 -11.71 -19.78 8.18
C ALA A 85 -12.49 -19.33 9.43
N ASN A 86 -11.78 -18.84 10.45
CA ASN A 86 -12.39 -18.39 11.71
C ASN A 86 -13.32 -17.19 11.49
N ILE A 87 -13.00 -16.30 10.55
CA ILE A 87 -13.82 -15.11 10.24
C ILE A 87 -15.20 -15.48 9.67
N THR A 88 -15.36 -16.68 9.11
CA THR A 88 -16.59 -17.08 8.41
C THR A 88 -17.74 -17.50 9.32
N SER A 89 -17.50 -17.69 10.63
CA SER A 89 -18.52 -18.17 11.58
C SER A 89 -19.53 -17.08 11.97
N ASN A 90 -20.82 -17.42 12.00
CA ASN A 90 -21.93 -16.47 12.14
C ASN A 90 -22.55 -16.35 13.56
N SER A 91 -22.11 -17.12 14.57
CA SER A 91 -22.70 -17.03 15.92
C SER A 91 -21.72 -17.26 17.08
N PRO A 92 -21.42 -16.22 17.89
CA PRO A 92 -21.50 -14.80 17.52
C PRO A 92 -20.65 -14.53 16.27
N SER A 93 -20.97 -13.48 15.50
CA SER A 93 -20.19 -13.11 14.29
C SER A 93 -18.69 -13.04 14.63
N ALA A 94 -17.94 -14.00 14.11
CA ALA A 94 -16.50 -14.08 14.37
C ALA A 94 -15.76 -12.92 13.72
N ALA A 95 -16.27 -12.40 12.60
CA ALA A 95 -15.79 -11.18 11.97
C ALA A 95 -15.96 -9.95 12.88
N GLU A 96 -17.10 -9.81 13.57
CA GLU A 96 -17.34 -8.71 14.51
C GLU A 96 -16.36 -8.77 15.69
N LYS A 97 -16.15 -9.96 16.25
CA LYS A 97 -15.16 -10.19 17.32
C LYS A 97 -13.75 -9.87 16.88
N TRP A 98 -13.36 -10.32 15.68
CA TRP A 98 -12.05 -10.02 15.12
C TRP A 98 -11.88 -8.51 14.92
N PHE A 99 -12.85 -7.82 14.32
CA PHE A 99 -12.79 -6.37 14.12
C PHE A 99 -12.69 -5.60 15.44
N THR A 100 -13.54 -5.93 16.41
CA THR A 100 -13.60 -5.25 17.71
C THR A 100 -12.31 -5.44 18.52
N SER A 101 -11.64 -6.59 18.37
CA SER A 101 -10.40 -6.87 19.10
C SER A 101 -9.13 -6.41 18.38
N ARG A 102 -9.13 -6.41 17.04
CA ARG A 102 -7.91 -6.23 16.24
C ARG A 102 -7.83 -4.89 15.53
N ILE A 103 -8.95 -4.21 15.30
CA ILE A 103 -9.02 -2.97 14.50
C ILE A 103 -9.60 -1.82 15.30
N ALA A 104 -10.77 -2.01 15.90
CA ALA A 104 -11.52 -0.96 16.60
C ALA A 104 -10.70 -0.20 17.67
N PRO A 105 -9.80 -0.82 18.46
CA PRO A 105 -9.04 -0.11 19.49
C PRO A 105 -8.05 0.93 18.94
N PHE A 106 -7.62 0.79 17.69
CA PHE A 106 -6.54 1.61 17.11
C PHE A 106 -7.07 2.77 16.26
N ILE A 107 -8.32 2.70 15.78
CA ILE A 107 -8.95 3.77 15.00
C ILE A 107 -9.66 4.79 15.90
N PRO A 108 -9.67 6.09 15.54
CA PRO A 108 -9.12 6.69 14.32
C PRO A 108 -7.65 7.16 14.47
N ALA A 109 -7.00 6.91 15.60
CA ALA A 109 -5.64 7.39 15.83
C ALA A 109 -4.66 6.80 14.79
N THR A 110 -4.80 5.53 14.47
CA THR A 110 -4.07 4.84 13.41
C THR A 110 -4.90 4.85 12.12
N SER A 111 -4.32 5.32 11.01
CA SER A 111 -5.00 5.40 9.72
C SER A 111 -5.06 4.04 9.03
N ILE A 112 -5.96 3.15 9.47
CA ILE A 112 -6.19 1.86 8.80
C ILE A 112 -7.12 2.09 7.61
N VAL A 113 -6.66 1.81 6.39
CA VAL A 113 -7.42 2.09 5.14
C VAL A 113 -7.80 0.84 4.37
N THR A 114 -7.17 -0.30 4.66
CA THR A 114 -7.49 -1.57 3.98
C THR A 114 -7.25 -2.76 4.90
N ILE A 115 -8.15 -3.73 4.84
CA ILE A 115 -8.02 -5.07 5.40
C ILE A 115 -7.78 -6.05 4.24
N ALA A 116 -6.58 -6.60 4.16
CA ALA A 116 -6.19 -7.66 3.24
C ALA A 116 -6.54 -9.03 3.86
N VAL A 117 -7.54 -9.72 3.32
CA VAL A 117 -7.94 -11.04 3.81
C VAL A 117 -7.06 -12.10 3.19
N GLY A 118 -6.18 -12.70 3.99
CA GLY A 118 -5.14 -13.60 3.51
C GLY A 118 -4.04 -12.89 2.70
N ASN A 119 -3.06 -13.67 2.25
CA ASN A 119 -2.03 -13.28 1.31
C ASN A 119 -1.69 -14.48 0.44
N GLU A 120 -1.86 -14.35 -0.88
CA GLU A 120 -1.68 -15.42 -1.86
C GLU A 120 -2.49 -16.69 -1.54
N TYR A 121 -3.63 -16.52 -0.87
CA TYR A 121 -4.43 -17.60 -0.27
C TYR A 121 -4.84 -18.70 -1.27
N LEU A 122 -5.17 -18.31 -2.51
CA LEU A 122 -5.61 -19.24 -3.57
C LEU A 122 -4.47 -20.02 -4.24
N SER A 123 -3.23 -19.64 -3.96
CA SER A 123 -2.02 -20.31 -4.46
C SER A 123 -1.16 -20.89 -3.33
N ALA A 124 -1.56 -20.68 -2.07
CA ALA A 124 -0.86 -21.16 -0.90
C ALA A 124 -1.20 -22.64 -0.62
N ASP A 125 -0.19 -23.42 -0.22
CA ASP A 125 -0.30 -24.76 0.36
C ASP A 125 -1.28 -25.74 -0.31
N GLY A 126 -1.08 -26.02 -1.60
CA GLY A 126 -1.50 -27.26 -2.29
C GLY A 126 -2.92 -27.76 -1.96
N ASP A 127 -3.94 -26.98 -2.34
CA ASP A 127 -5.37 -27.30 -2.25
C ASP A 127 -5.96 -27.43 -0.82
N LYS A 128 -5.21 -27.11 0.25
CA LYS A 128 -5.72 -27.29 1.63
C LYS A 128 -6.63 -26.17 2.14
N LEU A 129 -6.61 -25.01 1.50
CA LEU A 129 -7.32 -23.82 1.95
C LEU A 129 -8.69 -23.70 1.28
N ASP A 130 -9.75 -23.46 2.04
CA ASP A 130 -11.11 -23.32 1.50
C ASP A 130 -11.27 -22.00 0.76
N HIS A 131 -11.25 -22.05 -0.58
CA HIS A 131 -11.45 -20.89 -1.44
C HIS A 131 -12.78 -20.16 -1.17
N ASN A 132 -13.83 -20.87 -0.76
CA ASN A 132 -15.11 -20.24 -0.42
C ASN A 132 -15.05 -19.55 0.95
N ALA A 133 -14.19 -20.02 1.87
CA ALA A 133 -13.98 -19.35 3.14
C ALA A 133 -13.36 -17.96 2.94
N LEU A 134 -12.46 -17.80 1.96
CA LEU A 134 -11.90 -16.49 1.62
C LEU A 134 -12.99 -15.50 1.21
N VAL A 135 -13.85 -15.88 0.27
CA VAL A 135 -14.95 -15.01 -0.22
C VAL A 135 -15.90 -14.64 0.93
N ARG A 136 -16.30 -15.62 1.75
CA ARG A 136 -17.17 -15.39 2.92
C ARG A 136 -16.51 -14.47 3.95
N ALA A 137 -15.21 -14.65 4.22
CA ALA A 137 -14.48 -13.81 5.16
C ALA A 137 -14.44 -12.35 4.70
N MET A 138 -14.21 -12.11 3.40
CA MET A 138 -14.26 -10.77 2.80
C MET A 138 -15.64 -10.13 2.95
N GLN A 139 -16.70 -10.89 2.64
CA GLN A 139 -18.09 -10.43 2.77
C GLN A 139 -18.46 -10.11 4.22
N ASN A 140 -18.11 -11.00 5.16
CA ASN A 140 -18.40 -10.80 6.59
C ASN A 140 -17.68 -9.57 7.15
N LEU A 141 -16.39 -9.38 6.82
CA LEU A 141 -15.64 -8.20 7.28
C LEU A 141 -16.18 -6.91 6.65
N HIS A 142 -16.58 -6.94 5.38
CA HIS A 142 -17.23 -5.77 4.78
C HIS A 142 -18.57 -5.44 5.43
N ALA A 143 -19.40 -6.45 5.75
CA ALA A 143 -20.65 -6.25 6.46
C ALA A 143 -20.43 -5.61 7.85
N VAL A 144 -19.38 -6.02 8.58
CA VAL A 144 -18.96 -5.37 9.82
C VAL A 144 -18.59 -3.90 9.57
N LEU A 145 -17.77 -3.61 8.57
CA LEU A 145 -17.42 -2.22 8.25
C LEU A 145 -18.65 -1.37 7.87
N VAL A 146 -19.63 -1.93 7.17
CA VAL A 146 -20.90 -1.24 6.87
C VAL A 146 -21.68 -0.96 8.15
N ALA A 147 -21.80 -1.95 9.05
CA ALA A 147 -22.50 -1.79 10.33
C ALA A 147 -21.88 -0.69 11.21
N HIS A 148 -20.56 -0.50 11.13
CA HIS A 148 -19.82 0.55 11.84
C HIS A 148 -19.67 1.86 11.03
N GLY A 149 -20.22 1.96 9.82
CA GLY A 149 -20.11 3.14 8.95
C GLY A 149 -18.70 3.45 8.44
N LEU A 150 -17.84 2.43 8.35
CA LEU A 150 -16.43 2.51 7.97
C LEU A 150 -16.13 2.02 6.55
N ASP A 151 -17.09 1.43 5.85
CA ASP A 151 -16.94 0.84 4.50
C ASP A 151 -16.46 1.82 3.42
N ARG A 152 -16.66 3.13 3.65
CA ARG A 152 -16.15 4.20 2.79
C ARG A 152 -14.68 4.54 3.05
N LYS A 153 -14.19 4.28 4.26
CA LYS A 153 -12.81 4.60 4.71
C LYS A 153 -11.89 3.39 4.66
N ILE A 154 -12.41 2.22 5.02
CA ILE A 154 -11.67 0.96 5.08
C ILE A 154 -12.20 0.03 3.99
N LYS A 155 -11.33 -0.39 3.09
CA LYS A 155 -11.67 -1.37 2.03
C LYS A 155 -11.25 -2.77 2.43
N VAL A 156 -11.97 -3.77 1.92
CA VAL A 156 -11.63 -5.19 2.11
C VAL A 156 -11.21 -5.74 0.76
N THR A 157 -10.04 -6.36 0.71
CA THR A 157 -9.50 -6.99 -0.51
C THR A 157 -8.70 -8.23 -0.13
N THR A 158 -8.08 -8.89 -1.10
CA THR A 158 -7.18 -10.02 -0.89
C THR A 158 -6.00 -9.92 -1.89
N PRO A 159 -4.75 -9.88 -1.41
CA PRO A 159 -3.56 -9.93 -2.26
C PRO A 159 -3.38 -11.31 -2.88
N HIS A 160 -3.10 -11.35 -4.18
CA HIS A 160 -2.90 -12.59 -4.91
C HIS A 160 -1.51 -12.72 -5.56
N SER A 161 -1.04 -13.96 -5.76
CA SER A 161 0.17 -14.25 -6.54
C SER A 161 -0.14 -14.29 -8.04
N MET A 162 0.82 -13.97 -8.90
CA MET A 162 0.69 -14.19 -10.35
C MET A 162 0.38 -15.64 -10.76
N ALA A 163 0.60 -16.62 -9.87
CA ALA A 163 0.25 -18.04 -10.06
C ALA A 163 -1.26 -18.31 -10.26
N LEU A 164 -2.11 -17.32 -10.00
CA LEU A 164 -3.55 -17.40 -10.27
C LEU A 164 -3.90 -17.43 -11.77
N LEU A 165 -2.97 -17.04 -12.64
CA LEU A 165 -3.18 -16.95 -14.08
C LEU A 165 -2.87 -18.29 -14.76
N ALA A 166 -3.69 -18.68 -15.74
CA ALA A 166 -3.39 -19.82 -16.62
C ALA A 166 -2.24 -19.50 -17.58
N SER A 167 -2.21 -18.25 -18.06
CA SER A 167 -1.16 -17.69 -18.89
C SER A 167 -1.06 -16.20 -18.58
N SER A 168 0.17 -15.69 -18.60
CA SER A 168 0.51 -14.27 -18.47
C SER A 168 1.15 -13.67 -19.73
N PHE A 169 1.35 -14.49 -20.78
CA PHE A 169 1.95 -14.07 -22.04
C PHE A 169 1.21 -14.66 -23.26
N PRO A 170 0.83 -13.85 -24.25
CA PRO A 170 0.89 -12.38 -24.24
C PRO A 170 -0.11 -11.79 -23.22
N PRO A 171 0.20 -10.63 -22.58
CA PRO A 171 -0.66 -10.05 -21.55
C PRO A 171 -2.12 -9.93 -21.97
N SER A 172 -2.41 -9.53 -23.21
CA SER A 172 -3.76 -9.31 -23.72
C SER A 172 -4.65 -10.54 -23.87
N ALA A 173 -4.07 -11.73 -23.76
CA ALA A 173 -4.74 -13.03 -23.83
C ALA A 173 -4.80 -13.74 -22.46
N SER A 174 -4.33 -13.09 -21.40
CA SER A 174 -4.25 -13.69 -20.07
C SER A 174 -5.63 -13.97 -19.49
N THR A 175 -5.77 -15.12 -18.82
CA THR A 175 -6.97 -15.54 -18.09
C THR A 175 -6.59 -16.11 -16.73
N PHE A 176 -7.55 -16.16 -15.81
CA PHE A 176 -7.41 -16.93 -14.59
C PHE A 176 -7.31 -18.43 -14.89
N ALA A 177 -6.63 -19.19 -14.03
CA ALA A 177 -6.64 -20.65 -14.07
C ALA A 177 -8.09 -21.17 -14.05
N ALA A 178 -8.42 -22.14 -14.90
CA ALA A 178 -9.81 -22.60 -15.08
C ALA A 178 -10.48 -23.02 -13.77
N MET A 179 -9.73 -23.70 -12.88
CA MET A 179 -10.21 -24.11 -11.55
C MET A 179 -10.50 -22.93 -10.61
N LEU A 180 -9.89 -21.76 -10.83
CA LEU A 180 -10.08 -20.56 -10.01
C LEU A 180 -11.17 -19.64 -10.56
N VAL A 181 -11.66 -19.85 -11.78
CA VAL A 181 -12.66 -18.97 -12.42
C VAL A 181 -13.89 -18.71 -11.54
N PRO A 182 -14.52 -19.72 -10.90
CA PRO A 182 -15.68 -19.46 -10.03
C PRO A 182 -15.34 -18.56 -8.84
N THR A 183 -14.23 -18.84 -8.15
CA THR A 183 -13.77 -18.05 -7.01
C THR A 183 -13.36 -16.64 -7.42
N MET A 184 -12.60 -16.49 -8.50
CA MET A 184 -12.18 -15.18 -9.01
C MET A 184 -13.37 -14.35 -9.49
N THR A 185 -14.40 -14.97 -10.08
CA THR A 185 -15.64 -14.27 -10.43
C THR A 185 -16.31 -13.69 -9.19
N ALA A 186 -16.39 -14.46 -8.10
CA ALA A 186 -16.96 -13.99 -6.84
C ALA A 186 -16.13 -12.87 -6.20
N ILE A 187 -14.80 -13.01 -6.16
CA ILE A 187 -13.88 -12.00 -5.61
C ILE A 187 -13.96 -10.71 -6.43
N VAL A 188 -13.79 -10.80 -7.75
CA VAL A 188 -13.80 -9.63 -8.65
C VAL A 188 -15.17 -8.94 -8.62
N GLY A 189 -16.26 -9.70 -8.54
CA GLY A 189 -17.61 -9.16 -8.33
C GLY A 189 -17.73 -8.36 -7.03
N PHE A 190 -17.30 -8.96 -5.92
CA PHE A 190 -17.28 -8.28 -4.61
C PHE A 190 -16.43 -7.00 -4.64
N LEU A 191 -15.24 -7.03 -5.24
CA LEU A 191 -14.38 -5.84 -5.34
C LEU A 191 -15.05 -4.74 -6.17
N ALA A 192 -15.70 -5.12 -7.27
CA ALA A 192 -16.42 -4.19 -8.14
C ALA A 192 -17.65 -3.56 -7.46
N ASP A 193 -18.33 -4.29 -6.57
CA ASP A 193 -19.49 -3.81 -5.81
C ASP A 193 -19.09 -2.91 -4.64
N THR A 194 -17.95 -3.19 -3.99
CA THR A 194 -17.48 -2.45 -2.81
C THR A 194 -16.51 -1.30 -3.14
N GLY A 195 -16.07 -1.21 -4.41
CA GLY A 195 -15.08 -0.25 -4.88
C GLY A 195 -13.67 -0.51 -4.31
N ALA A 196 -13.40 -1.73 -3.84
CA ALA A 196 -12.09 -2.13 -3.36
C ALA A 196 -11.15 -2.48 -4.54
N PRO A 197 -9.82 -2.27 -4.39
CA PRO A 197 -8.87 -2.60 -5.44
C PRO A 197 -8.63 -4.12 -5.53
N PHE A 198 -8.23 -4.59 -6.71
CA PHE A 198 -7.59 -5.88 -6.90
C PHE A 198 -6.12 -5.77 -6.52
N MET A 199 -5.66 -6.52 -5.52
CA MET A 199 -4.27 -6.52 -5.08
C MET A 199 -3.50 -7.70 -5.68
N ILE A 200 -2.36 -7.41 -6.32
CA ILE A 200 -1.49 -8.42 -6.91
C ILE A 200 -0.04 -8.26 -6.41
N ASN A 201 0.55 -9.37 -5.99
CA ASN A 201 1.97 -9.52 -5.75
C ASN A 201 2.64 -9.85 -7.09
N ALA A 202 3.38 -8.90 -7.65
CA ALA A 202 3.95 -8.98 -9.00
C ALA A 202 5.47 -8.82 -8.95
N TYR A 203 6.18 -9.91 -9.27
CA TYR A 203 7.63 -9.99 -9.16
C TYR A 203 8.26 -10.34 -10.52
N PRO A 204 8.77 -9.36 -11.26
CA PRO A 204 9.60 -9.60 -12.45
C PRO A 204 10.84 -10.46 -12.17
N TYR A 205 11.39 -10.36 -10.96
CA TYR A 205 12.54 -11.16 -10.51
C TYR A 205 12.30 -12.66 -10.69
N PHE A 206 11.17 -13.20 -10.19
CA PHE A 206 10.89 -14.65 -10.29
C PHE A 206 10.74 -15.10 -11.74
N ALA A 207 10.04 -14.32 -12.57
CA ALA A 207 9.87 -14.63 -13.98
C ALA A 207 11.23 -14.69 -14.70
N TYR A 208 12.12 -13.73 -14.46
CA TYR A 208 13.47 -13.73 -15.03
C TYR A 208 14.32 -14.90 -14.50
N ARG A 209 14.33 -15.13 -13.18
CA ARG A 209 15.10 -16.22 -12.54
C ARG A 209 14.77 -17.57 -13.17
N ASP A 210 13.48 -17.81 -13.42
CA ASP A 210 13.00 -19.08 -13.95
C ASP A 210 13.18 -19.19 -15.48
N ASN A 211 13.30 -18.07 -16.19
CA ASN A 211 13.39 -18.02 -17.66
C ASN A 211 14.44 -17.04 -18.21
N PRO A 212 15.72 -17.10 -17.76
CA PRO A 212 16.71 -16.07 -18.07
C PRO A 212 17.18 -16.09 -19.55
N LYS A 213 16.87 -17.16 -20.29
CA LYS A 213 17.22 -17.30 -21.71
C LYS A 213 16.23 -16.59 -22.65
N THR A 214 14.99 -16.40 -22.21
CA THR A 214 13.92 -15.81 -23.03
C THR A 214 13.54 -14.42 -22.54
N ILE A 215 13.77 -14.12 -21.27
CA ILE A 215 13.46 -12.84 -20.66
C ILE A 215 14.72 -12.00 -20.56
N SER A 216 14.71 -10.82 -21.19
CA SER A 216 15.75 -9.80 -21.03
C SER A 216 15.82 -9.31 -19.58
N LEU A 217 17.03 -9.22 -19.03
CA LEU A 217 17.24 -8.66 -17.70
C LEU A 217 16.80 -7.19 -17.64
N ASP A 218 17.06 -6.41 -18.69
CA ASP A 218 16.61 -5.01 -18.78
C ASP A 218 15.07 -4.90 -18.68
N TYR A 219 14.36 -5.80 -19.35
CA TYR A 219 12.89 -5.86 -19.30
C TYR A 219 12.36 -6.18 -17.89
N ALA A 220 13.02 -7.09 -17.18
CA ALA A 220 12.69 -7.45 -15.80
C ALA A 220 13.07 -6.34 -14.81
N LEU A 221 14.17 -5.62 -15.05
CA LEU A 221 14.67 -4.52 -14.22
C LEU A 221 13.94 -3.18 -14.46
N LEU A 222 12.73 -3.20 -15.01
CA LEU A 222 11.97 -2.00 -15.35
C LEU A 222 12.70 -1.01 -16.27
N GLY A 223 13.54 -1.54 -17.16
CA GLY A 223 14.21 -0.78 -18.20
C GLY A 223 13.27 -0.27 -19.27
N ASN A 224 13.84 0.45 -20.24
CA ASN A 224 13.12 1.02 -21.38
C ASN A 224 13.73 0.62 -22.73
N SER A 225 14.79 -0.20 -22.73
CA SER A 225 15.51 -0.58 -23.94
C SER A 225 14.83 -1.74 -24.66
N THR A 226 14.15 -2.60 -23.90
CA THR A 226 13.39 -3.72 -24.45
C THR A 226 12.01 -3.28 -24.90
N LYS A 227 11.52 -3.80 -26.04
CA LYS A 227 10.15 -3.60 -26.52
C LYS A 227 9.53 -4.95 -26.82
N VAL A 228 8.57 -5.37 -26.00
CA VAL A 228 7.87 -6.64 -26.16
C VAL A 228 6.51 -6.38 -26.82
N PRO A 229 6.30 -6.79 -28.08
CA PRO A 229 5.02 -6.59 -28.76
C PRO A 229 3.97 -7.57 -28.24
N ASP A 230 2.73 -7.11 -28.20
CA ASP A 230 1.54 -7.90 -27.87
C ASP A 230 0.63 -7.99 -29.12
N PRO A 231 -0.04 -9.14 -29.38
CA PRO A 231 -0.88 -9.32 -30.55
C PRO A 231 -2.03 -8.32 -30.71
N LYS A 232 -2.48 -7.66 -29.64
CA LYS A 232 -3.49 -6.59 -29.70
C LYS A 232 -2.90 -5.20 -29.98
N GLY A 233 -1.62 -5.12 -30.35
CA GLY A 233 -0.96 -3.87 -30.73
C GLY A 233 -0.38 -3.08 -29.56
N TYR A 234 -0.40 -3.63 -28.33
CA TYR A 234 0.31 -3.04 -27.20
C TYR A 234 1.81 -3.31 -27.32
N THR A 235 2.62 -2.44 -26.72
CA THR A 235 4.07 -2.66 -26.59
C THR A 235 4.45 -2.43 -25.13
N TYR A 236 5.08 -3.43 -24.53
CA TYR A 236 5.54 -3.39 -23.15
C TYR A 236 7.03 -3.13 -23.11
N ASN A 237 7.42 -2.04 -22.45
CA ASN A 237 8.84 -1.69 -22.28
C ASN A 237 9.45 -2.34 -21.04
N ASN A 238 8.62 -2.67 -20.06
CA ASN A 238 9.00 -3.36 -18.84
C ASN A 238 7.99 -4.46 -18.48
N MET A 239 8.46 -5.44 -17.71
CA MET A 239 7.68 -6.60 -17.34
C MET A 239 6.55 -6.28 -16.35
N LEU A 240 6.74 -5.34 -15.42
CA LEU A 240 5.71 -5.06 -14.42
C LEU A 240 4.43 -4.52 -15.07
N ASP A 241 4.55 -3.63 -16.06
CA ASP A 241 3.39 -3.16 -16.85
C ASP A 241 2.69 -4.32 -17.57
N ALA A 242 3.46 -5.27 -18.11
CA ALA A 242 2.91 -6.48 -18.73
C ALA A 242 2.20 -7.40 -17.72
N GLN A 243 2.73 -7.56 -16.50
CA GLN A 243 2.11 -8.35 -15.43
C GLN A 243 0.79 -7.69 -14.96
N ILE A 244 0.77 -6.36 -14.80
CA ILE A 244 -0.45 -5.62 -14.45
C ILE A 244 -1.52 -5.80 -15.55
N ASP A 245 -1.12 -5.71 -16.81
CA ASP A 245 -2.03 -5.84 -17.96
C ASP A 245 -2.50 -7.27 -18.22
N ALA A 246 -1.70 -8.27 -17.84
CA ALA A 246 -2.10 -9.67 -17.79
C ALA A 246 -3.24 -9.87 -16.77
N VAL A 247 -3.09 -9.34 -15.55
CA VAL A 247 -4.16 -9.36 -14.54
C VAL A 247 -5.40 -8.62 -15.04
N ARG A 248 -5.24 -7.46 -15.67
CA ARG A 248 -6.36 -6.70 -16.24
C ARG A 248 -7.10 -7.50 -17.32
N SER A 249 -6.36 -8.16 -18.21
CA SER A 249 -6.97 -9.02 -19.24
C SER A 249 -7.73 -10.18 -18.63
N ALA A 250 -7.21 -10.80 -17.57
CA ALA A 250 -7.90 -11.86 -16.85
C ALA A 250 -9.20 -11.36 -16.20
N ILE A 251 -9.18 -10.20 -15.54
CA ILE A 251 -10.39 -9.54 -15.00
C ILE A 251 -11.41 -9.28 -16.13
N ASN A 252 -10.95 -8.74 -17.26
CA ASN A 252 -11.81 -8.47 -18.40
C ASN A 252 -12.45 -9.75 -18.96
N SER A 253 -11.71 -10.87 -18.97
CA SER A 253 -12.21 -12.16 -19.47
C SER A 253 -13.35 -12.74 -18.62
N LEU A 254 -13.46 -12.33 -17.34
CA LEU A 254 -14.59 -12.68 -16.47
C LEU A 254 -15.83 -11.80 -16.71
N GLY A 255 -15.79 -10.86 -17.66
CA GLY A 255 -16.91 -9.94 -17.94
C GLY A 255 -16.90 -8.65 -17.11
N PHE A 256 -15.84 -8.40 -16.34
CA PHE A 256 -15.73 -7.22 -15.49
C PHE A 256 -15.02 -6.02 -16.15
N GLY A 257 -14.69 -6.08 -17.44
CA GLY A 257 -13.89 -5.04 -18.09
C GLY A 257 -14.55 -3.65 -18.19
N ASN A 258 -15.87 -3.59 -18.12
CA ASN A 258 -16.60 -2.32 -18.06
C ASN A 258 -16.74 -1.78 -16.63
N ARG A 259 -16.36 -2.57 -15.62
CA ARG A 259 -16.36 -2.14 -14.22
C ARG A 259 -14.96 -1.62 -13.90
N SER A 260 -14.87 -0.38 -13.44
CA SER A 260 -13.61 0.28 -13.09
C SER A 260 -12.97 -0.34 -11.85
N ILE A 261 -12.36 -1.52 -11.99
CA ILE A 261 -11.58 -2.16 -10.94
C ILE A 261 -10.16 -1.61 -11.01
N LYS A 262 -9.71 -1.01 -9.91
CA LYS A 262 -8.31 -0.56 -9.76
C LYS A 262 -7.43 -1.76 -9.47
N ILE A 263 -6.25 -1.80 -10.07
CA ILE A 263 -5.21 -2.78 -9.75
C ILE A 263 -4.16 -2.08 -8.88
N VAL A 264 -3.81 -2.70 -7.77
CA VAL A 264 -2.74 -2.27 -6.85
C VAL A 264 -1.69 -3.36 -6.82
N VAL A 265 -0.43 -2.98 -7.02
CA VAL A 265 0.70 -3.90 -6.85
C VAL A 265 1.01 -3.96 -5.36
N SER A 266 0.49 -4.97 -4.66
CA SER A 266 0.60 -5.10 -3.19
C SER A 266 1.96 -5.56 -2.71
N GLU A 267 2.77 -6.13 -3.61
CA GLU A 267 4.18 -6.44 -3.40
C GLU A 267 4.92 -6.46 -4.73
N SER A 268 6.09 -5.83 -4.75
CA SER A 268 7.06 -6.00 -5.83
C SER A 268 8.45 -5.62 -5.33
N GLY A 269 9.46 -6.40 -5.69
CA GLY A 269 10.81 -6.17 -5.22
C GLY A 269 11.83 -7.06 -5.91
N TRP A 270 13.10 -6.86 -5.53
CA TRP A 270 14.22 -7.62 -6.05
C TRP A 270 15.23 -7.90 -4.94
N PRO A 271 15.62 -9.17 -4.73
CA PRO A 271 16.51 -9.54 -3.63
C PRO A 271 17.95 -9.12 -3.90
N SER A 272 18.65 -8.71 -2.86
CA SER A 272 20.05 -8.28 -2.92
C SER A 272 21.06 -9.42 -2.80
N LYS A 273 20.60 -10.62 -2.44
CA LYS A 273 21.44 -11.81 -2.30
C LYS A 273 20.61 -13.07 -2.47
N GLY A 274 21.03 -13.95 -3.37
CA GLY A 274 20.40 -15.24 -3.63
C GLY A 274 21.28 -16.42 -3.23
N ASP A 275 20.83 -17.63 -3.60
CA ASP A 275 21.65 -18.85 -3.51
C ASP A 275 22.78 -18.83 -4.54
N ALA A 276 23.76 -19.74 -4.45
CA ALA A 276 24.97 -19.70 -5.30
C ALA A 276 24.71 -19.71 -6.83
N GLY A 277 23.56 -20.21 -7.28
CA GLY A 277 23.16 -20.19 -8.70
C GLY A 277 22.36 -18.95 -9.13
N ASP A 278 21.91 -18.13 -8.19
CA ASP A 278 21.13 -16.93 -8.44
C ASP A 278 22.06 -15.72 -8.62
N THR A 279 22.56 -15.58 -9.85
CA THR A 279 23.54 -14.55 -10.22
C THR A 279 22.93 -13.15 -10.37
N VAL A 280 21.61 -13.01 -10.29
CA VAL A 280 20.93 -11.72 -10.48
C VAL A 280 20.36 -11.13 -9.21
N ALA A 281 20.28 -11.90 -8.12
CA ALA A 281 20.03 -11.38 -6.78
C ALA A 281 21.30 -10.72 -6.22
N THR A 282 21.55 -9.48 -6.65
CA THR A 282 22.71 -8.66 -6.27
C THR A 282 22.26 -7.31 -5.74
N PRO A 283 23.06 -6.63 -4.89
CA PRO A 283 22.74 -5.29 -4.41
C PRO A 283 22.55 -4.29 -5.56
N GLU A 284 23.31 -4.41 -6.66
CA GLU A 284 23.23 -3.53 -7.82
C GLU A 284 21.90 -3.68 -8.58
N ASN A 285 21.45 -4.91 -8.80
CA ASN A 285 20.17 -5.18 -9.45
C ASN A 285 19.00 -4.81 -8.53
N ALA A 286 19.10 -5.12 -7.23
CA ALA A 286 18.09 -4.74 -6.24
C ALA A 286 17.91 -3.22 -6.17
N ARG A 287 19.03 -2.49 -6.12
CA ARG A 287 19.04 -1.03 -6.21
C ARG A 287 18.37 -0.54 -7.48
N THR A 288 18.79 -1.06 -8.63
CA THR A 288 18.28 -0.65 -9.94
C THR A 288 16.77 -0.87 -10.04
N TYR A 289 16.29 -2.05 -9.65
CA TYR A 289 14.87 -2.40 -9.69
C TYR A 289 14.05 -1.50 -8.76
N ASN A 290 14.44 -1.40 -7.48
CA ASN A 290 13.65 -0.67 -6.49
C ASN A 290 13.67 0.85 -6.72
N THR A 291 14.77 1.43 -7.22
CA THR A 291 14.78 2.83 -7.69
C THR A 291 13.76 3.05 -8.80
N ARG A 292 13.80 2.21 -9.85
CA ARG A 292 12.87 2.34 -10.98
C ARG A 292 11.41 2.04 -10.59
N LEU A 293 11.20 1.15 -9.61
CA LEU A 293 9.87 0.83 -9.08
C LEU A 293 9.25 2.04 -8.37
N ILE A 294 10.03 2.75 -7.55
CA ILE A 294 9.63 4.00 -6.88
C ILE A 294 9.33 5.08 -7.91
N GLU A 295 10.22 5.30 -8.88
CA GLU A 295 9.98 6.25 -9.98
C GLU A 295 8.71 5.90 -10.77
N ARG A 296 8.49 4.59 -11.02
CA ARG A 296 7.30 4.08 -11.70
C ARG A 296 6.02 4.37 -10.91
N ALA A 297 6.05 4.22 -9.58
CA ALA A 297 4.93 4.53 -8.69
C ALA A 297 4.57 6.03 -8.70
N GLN A 298 5.57 6.91 -8.82
CA GLN A 298 5.38 8.36 -8.88
C GLN A 298 4.95 8.88 -10.26
N SER A 299 5.21 8.11 -11.32
CA SER A 299 5.14 8.61 -12.70
C SER A 299 3.73 8.88 -13.25
N ASN A 300 2.68 8.32 -12.63
CA ASN A 300 1.29 8.39 -13.13
C ASN A 300 1.11 7.99 -14.62
N LYS A 301 2.05 7.20 -15.19
CA LYS A 301 2.04 6.83 -16.60
C LYS A 301 0.93 5.84 -16.96
N GLY A 302 0.42 5.08 -16.00
CA GLY A 302 -0.43 3.92 -16.25
C GLY A 302 0.34 2.82 -16.97
N THR A 303 -0.40 1.90 -17.59
CA THR A 303 0.15 0.79 -18.39
C THR A 303 -0.33 0.89 -19.85
N PRO A 304 0.25 0.13 -20.79
CA PRO A 304 -0.19 0.16 -22.20
C PRO A 304 -1.71 -0.04 -22.40
N MET A 305 -2.36 -0.96 -21.68
CA MET A 305 -3.82 -1.18 -21.78
C MET A 305 -4.66 -0.13 -21.04
N LYS A 306 -4.08 0.64 -20.11
CA LYS A 306 -4.78 1.73 -19.40
C LYS A 306 -3.83 2.87 -19.09
N PRO A 307 -3.51 3.70 -20.10
CA PRO A 307 -2.63 4.85 -19.93
C PRO A 307 -3.21 5.84 -18.93
N LYS A 308 -2.33 6.55 -18.21
CA LYS A 308 -2.69 7.57 -17.20
C LYS A 308 -3.46 7.06 -15.98
N GLU A 309 -3.64 5.74 -15.83
CA GLU A 309 -4.10 5.18 -14.56
C GLU A 309 -3.00 5.35 -13.50
N ASN A 310 -3.38 5.88 -12.35
CA ASN A 310 -2.51 5.84 -11.18
C ASN A 310 -2.46 4.41 -10.64
N ILE A 311 -1.27 3.81 -10.63
CA ILE A 311 -1.04 2.48 -10.09
C ILE A 311 -0.32 2.63 -8.76
N GLU A 312 -1.00 2.28 -7.68
CA GLU A 312 -0.40 2.20 -6.35
C GLU A 312 0.49 0.95 -6.27
N ILE A 313 1.70 1.13 -5.75
CA ILE A 313 2.75 0.10 -5.72
C ILE A 313 3.36 0.04 -4.32
N PHE A 314 3.49 -1.18 -3.79
CA PHE A 314 4.16 -1.48 -2.55
C PHE A 314 5.51 -2.14 -2.81
N VAL A 315 6.59 -1.49 -2.36
CA VAL A 315 7.95 -2.03 -2.43
C VAL A 315 8.09 -3.16 -1.40
N PHE A 316 8.47 -4.34 -1.85
CA PHE A 316 8.78 -5.48 -1.01
C PHE A 316 10.31 -5.64 -0.89
N SER A 317 10.93 -5.40 0.27
CA SER A 317 10.31 -4.96 1.54
C SER A 317 11.21 -3.97 2.30
N LEU A 318 10.73 -3.48 3.44
CA LEU A 318 11.46 -2.51 4.25
C LEU A 318 12.77 -3.09 4.81
N PHE A 319 12.74 -4.34 5.29
CA PHE A 319 13.88 -4.96 5.97
C PHE A 319 14.22 -6.35 5.43
N ASN A 320 15.49 -6.73 5.54
CA ASN A 320 15.89 -8.13 5.43
C ASN A 320 15.32 -8.93 6.61
N GLU A 321 14.60 -10.00 6.31
CA GLU A 321 13.82 -10.78 7.28
C GLU A 321 14.46 -12.17 7.50
N ASN A 322 15.31 -12.28 8.52
CA ASN A 322 16.19 -13.45 8.70
C ASN A 322 15.48 -14.76 9.10
N LYS A 323 14.18 -14.73 9.45
CA LYS A 323 13.37 -15.91 9.76
C LYS A 323 12.48 -16.36 8.61
N LYS A 324 12.52 -15.70 7.45
CA LYS A 324 11.82 -16.18 6.25
C LYS A 324 12.37 -17.55 5.82
N GLN A 325 11.44 -18.48 5.63
CA GLN A 325 11.70 -19.81 5.09
C GLN A 325 11.97 -19.73 3.58
N GLY A 326 12.56 -20.79 3.01
CA GLY A 326 12.88 -20.86 1.58
C GLY A 326 14.33 -20.51 1.26
N GLY A 327 14.58 -20.20 -0.02
CA GLY A 327 15.91 -19.90 -0.56
C GLY A 327 16.55 -18.66 0.06
N THR A 328 17.83 -18.41 -0.23
CA THR A 328 18.53 -17.25 0.34
C THR A 328 17.93 -15.92 -0.08
N SER A 329 17.35 -15.81 -1.27
CA SER A 329 16.67 -14.61 -1.75
C SER A 329 15.56 -14.12 -0.81
N GLU A 330 14.77 -15.03 -0.22
CA GLU A 330 13.66 -14.70 0.67
C GLU A 330 14.09 -13.84 1.87
N ARG A 331 15.33 -14.01 2.36
CA ARG A 331 15.86 -13.27 3.52
C ARG A 331 16.50 -11.94 3.14
N ASN A 332 16.55 -11.59 1.86
CA ASN A 332 17.38 -10.50 1.33
C ASN A 332 16.63 -9.50 0.42
N PHE A 333 15.30 -9.39 0.55
CA PHE A 333 14.45 -8.41 -0.19
C PHE A 333 14.47 -6.99 0.40
N GLY A 334 15.02 -6.80 1.59
CA GLY A 334 15.00 -5.53 2.30
C GLY A 334 15.78 -4.42 1.59
N ILE A 335 15.26 -3.20 1.67
CA ILE A 335 16.04 -1.98 1.39
C ILE A 335 16.98 -1.63 2.56
N PHE A 336 16.62 -2.02 3.79
CA PHE A 336 17.45 -1.91 4.99
C PHE A 336 17.81 -3.29 5.56
N ASN A 337 18.98 -3.38 6.17
CA ASN A 337 19.32 -4.46 7.08
C ASN A 337 18.53 -4.33 8.38
N ALA A 338 18.51 -5.39 9.18
CA ALA A 338 17.79 -5.39 10.44
C ALA A 338 18.34 -4.41 11.49
N ASP A 339 19.62 -4.06 11.41
CA ASP A 339 20.24 -2.97 12.21
C ASP A 339 19.89 -1.56 11.70
N GLY A 340 19.14 -1.48 10.60
CA GLY A 340 18.74 -0.24 9.94
C GLY A 340 19.84 0.42 9.10
N SER A 341 20.98 -0.23 8.90
CA SER A 341 21.91 0.15 7.83
C SER A 341 21.26 -0.10 6.46
N LYS A 342 21.63 0.66 5.45
CA LYS A 342 21.13 0.47 4.08
C LYS A 342 21.78 -0.76 3.46
N VAL A 343 20.99 -1.59 2.79
CA VAL A 343 21.53 -2.66 1.93
C VAL A 343 22.10 -2.05 0.65
N TYR A 344 21.40 -1.06 0.11
CA TYR A 344 21.78 -0.24 -1.05
C TYR A 344 21.08 1.11 -0.97
N ASP A 345 21.60 2.12 -1.67
CA ASP A 345 21.02 3.46 -1.65
C ASP A 345 19.81 3.59 -2.59
N VAL A 346 18.66 3.91 -2.01
CA VAL A 346 17.42 4.29 -2.69
C VAL A 346 16.98 5.66 -2.18
N ASP A 347 16.50 6.51 -3.09
CA ASP A 347 15.96 7.82 -2.71
C ASP A 347 14.52 7.67 -2.20
N LEU A 348 14.35 7.88 -0.90
CA LEU A 348 13.05 7.95 -0.22
C LEU A 348 12.77 9.36 0.32
N SER A 349 13.55 10.37 -0.11
CA SER A 349 13.42 11.73 0.38
C SER A 349 12.07 12.32 -0.02
N CYS A 350 11.42 13.01 0.92
CA CYS A 350 10.21 13.76 0.65
C CYS A 350 10.54 15.25 0.71
N GLN A 351 10.54 15.91 -0.45
CA GLN A 351 10.87 17.34 -0.58
C GLN A 351 9.97 18.25 0.27
N PHE A 352 8.78 17.78 0.66
CA PHE A 352 7.81 18.51 1.48
C PHE A 352 7.67 17.99 2.92
N CYS A 353 8.27 16.85 3.26
CA CYS A 353 8.18 16.25 4.60
C CYS A 353 9.41 16.57 5.47
N SER A 354 10.48 17.09 4.87
CA SER A 354 11.75 17.35 5.53
C SER A 354 12.05 18.86 5.58
N ASN A 355 11.91 19.49 6.76
CA ASN A 355 12.44 20.84 7.00
C ASN A 355 13.96 20.85 7.28
N SER A 356 14.62 19.71 7.16
CA SER A 356 16.07 19.58 7.30
C SER A 356 16.55 18.48 6.36
N GLY A 357 17.59 18.76 5.57
CA GLY A 357 18.26 17.79 4.69
C GLY A 357 19.03 16.70 5.45
N GLU A 358 18.42 16.09 6.46
CA GLU A 358 19.02 14.99 7.21
C GLU A 358 19.01 13.69 6.39
N LYS A 359 20.13 12.95 6.47
CA LYS A 359 20.31 11.68 5.75
C LYS A 359 19.41 10.61 6.36
N LEU A 360 18.57 9.97 5.53
CA LEU A 360 17.82 8.76 5.87
C LEU A 360 18.74 7.68 6.44
N GLY A 361 18.52 7.27 7.69
CA GLY A 361 19.23 6.16 8.32
C GLY A 361 18.84 5.95 9.78
N PHE A 362 19.03 4.73 10.29
CA PHE A 362 18.71 4.37 11.67
C PHE A 362 19.85 4.66 12.68
N GLY A 363 20.91 5.38 12.27
CA GLY A 363 22.13 5.57 13.07
C GLY A 363 21.92 6.20 14.46
N GLU A 364 22.78 5.80 15.39
CA GLU A 364 22.79 6.01 16.86
C GLU A 364 22.93 7.46 17.37
N LYS A 365 22.80 8.48 16.52
CA LYS A 365 22.55 9.81 17.08
C LYS A 365 21.11 9.79 17.57
N ALA A 366 20.94 9.51 18.86
CA ALA A 366 19.75 9.80 19.62
C ALA A 366 19.26 11.18 19.15
N LEU A 367 18.18 11.18 18.37
CA LEU A 367 17.47 12.39 17.99
C LEU A 367 16.91 12.93 19.30
N THR A 368 17.69 13.80 19.95
CA THR A 368 17.18 14.80 20.90
C THR A 368 16.39 15.89 20.17
N ASN A 369 16.18 15.74 18.86
CA ASN A 369 15.32 16.60 18.08
C ASN A 369 13.87 16.33 18.47
N ARG A 370 13.25 17.35 19.07
CA ARG A 370 11.80 17.48 19.20
C ARG A 370 11.18 17.04 17.88
N GLY A 371 10.16 16.20 17.95
CA GLY A 371 9.36 15.84 16.78
C GLY A 371 8.87 17.08 16.04
N PRO A 372 8.31 16.93 14.83
CA PRO A 372 7.74 18.08 14.12
C PRO A 372 6.84 18.87 15.07
N SER A 373 7.03 20.19 15.14
CA SER A 373 6.20 21.04 15.99
C SER A 373 4.74 20.78 15.64
N VAL A 374 3.97 20.37 16.65
CA VAL A 374 2.54 20.13 16.50
C VAL A 374 1.79 21.33 17.04
N TRP A 375 0.77 21.76 16.31
CA TRP A 375 -0.19 22.75 16.78
C TRP A 375 -1.55 22.12 16.92
N CYS A 376 -2.18 22.32 18.07
CA CYS A 376 -3.58 22.02 18.27
C CYS A 376 -4.42 23.22 17.83
N VAL A 377 -5.18 23.05 16.75
CA VAL A 377 -6.09 24.09 16.23
C VAL A 377 -7.54 23.68 16.41
N ALA A 378 -8.43 24.65 16.59
CA ALA A 378 -9.86 24.39 16.62
C ALA A 378 -10.35 23.98 15.21
N LYS A 379 -11.33 23.07 15.14
CA LYS A 379 -11.96 22.69 13.87
C LYS A 379 -12.68 23.89 13.24
N PRO A 380 -12.80 23.98 11.89
CA PRO A 380 -13.49 25.06 11.18
C PRO A 380 -14.97 25.28 11.55
N HIS A 381 -15.58 24.35 12.28
CA HIS A 381 -16.97 24.39 12.74
C HIS A 381 -17.09 24.22 14.26
N ALA A 382 -16.00 24.41 15.01
CA ALA A 382 -16.09 24.59 16.44
C ALA A 382 -16.84 25.91 16.70
N ASP A 383 -18.11 25.81 17.08
CA ASP A 383 -19.00 26.95 17.33
C ASP A 383 -18.34 27.93 18.32
N GLU A 384 -18.45 29.24 18.07
CA GLU A 384 -17.92 30.31 18.95
C GLU A 384 -18.54 30.28 20.36
N LYS A 385 -19.57 29.45 20.58
CA LYS A 385 -20.16 29.14 21.90
C LYS A 385 -19.34 28.15 22.74
N MET A 386 -18.02 28.18 22.59
CA MET A 386 -17.03 27.44 23.40
C MET A 386 -16.67 28.12 24.72
N HIS A 387 -17.47 29.10 25.16
CA HIS A 387 -17.61 29.35 26.59
C HIS A 387 -18.66 28.36 27.10
N GLY A 388 -18.21 27.28 27.74
CA GLY A 388 -19.10 26.36 28.43
C GLY A 388 -20.11 27.16 29.25
N ARG A 389 -21.40 26.87 29.11
CA ARG A 389 -22.46 27.63 29.83
C ARG A 389 -22.27 27.63 31.35
N ASN A 390 -21.40 26.76 31.89
CA ASN A 390 -20.98 26.71 33.28
C ASN A 390 -19.51 26.26 33.39
N TYR A 391 -18.83 26.66 34.46
CA TYR A 391 -17.41 26.38 34.76
C TYR A 391 -17.04 24.87 34.80
N TRP A 392 -18.03 23.98 34.94
CA TRP A 392 -17.84 22.53 34.98
C TRP A 392 -18.08 21.79 33.65
N ASN A 393 -18.50 22.49 32.58
CA ASN A 393 -18.76 21.88 31.26
C ASN A 393 -17.56 22.01 30.30
N CYS A 394 -16.34 21.78 30.79
CA CYS A 394 -15.12 21.81 29.98
C CYS A 394 -14.88 20.46 29.25
N ASP A 395 -15.81 20.03 28.39
CA ASP A 395 -15.55 18.92 27.47
C ASP A 395 -15.15 19.46 26.09
N PHE A 396 -13.84 19.52 25.87
CA PHE A 396 -13.24 19.93 24.60
C PHE A 396 -12.87 18.73 23.70
N LYS A 397 -13.28 17.51 24.08
CA LYS A 397 -12.92 16.30 23.32
C LYS A 397 -13.51 16.37 21.92
N GLY A 398 -12.64 16.16 20.92
CA GLY A 398 -13.04 16.16 19.50
C GLY A 398 -13.26 17.55 18.88
N THR A 399 -12.95 18.63 19.59
CA THR A 399 -13.07 20.02 19.07
C THR A 399 -11.79 20.55 18.42
N GLY A 400 -10.64 19.94 18.74
CA GLY A 400 -9.34 20.23 18.15
C GLY A 400 -8.98 19.31 16.99
N LEU A 401 -8.03 19.75 16.19
CA LEU A 401 -7.30 18.98 15.18
C LEU A 401 -5.80 19.28 15.34
N VAL A 402 -4.96 18.27 15.13
CA VAL A 402 -3.50 18.46 15.11
C VAL A 402 -3.09 18.81 13.69
N THR A 403 -2.38 19.92 13.53
CA THR A 403 -1.73 20.30 12.27
C THR A 403 -0.21 20.29 12.43
N PHE A 404 0.45 19.87 11.36
CA PHE A 404 1.91 19.88 11.22
C PHE A 404 2.39 21.08 10.38
N SER A 405 1.46 21.84 9.80
CA SER A 405 1.72 23.12 9.14
C SER A 405 1.38 24.26 10.09
N ASP A 406 2.27 25.25 10.20
CA ASP A 406 2.09 26.43 11.06
C ASP A 406 0.74 27.12 10.73
N PRO A 407 -0.24 27.09 11.65
CA PRO A 407 -1.55 27.67 11.42
C PRO A 407 -1.59 29.20 11.64
N SER A 408 -0.45 29.83 11.92
CA SER A 408 -0.35 31.27 12.13
C SER A 408 -0.77 32.06 10.87
N TYR A 409 -1.62 33.07 11.05
CA TYR A 409 -2.10 33.94 9.98
C TYR A 409 -2.08 35.40 10.43
N GLY A 410 -1.46 36.27 9.62
CA GLY A 410 -1.32 37.70 9.94
C GLY A 410 -0.58 37.93 11.27
N GLN A 411 -1.27 38.53 12.24
CA GLN A 411 -0.76 38.80 13.59
C GLN A 411 -1.05 37.69 14.60
N CYS A 412 -1.86 36.69 14.24
CA CYS A 412 -2.13 35.53 15.11
C CYS A 412 -0.95 34.55 15.04
N ARG A 413 -0.26 34.37 16.18
CA ARG A 413 0.87 33.45 16.32
C ARG A 413 0.47 32.28 17.22
N TYR A 414 0.56 31.06 16.71
CA TYR A 414 0.36 29.85 17.51
C TYR A 414 1.69 29.39 18.11
N ALA A 415 1.74 29.24 19.43
CA ALA A 415 2.92 28.75 20.13
C ALA A 415 3.19 27.27 19.79
N GLN A 416 4.45 26.92 19.55
CA GLN A 416 4.88 25.52 19.37
C GLN A 416 4.76 24.77 20.71
N GLN A 417 4.19 23.57 20.68
CA GLN A 417 4.23 22.62 21.81
C GLN A 417 5.39 21.65 21.70
#